data_AF-A0A9J5YJ81-F1
#
_entry.id   AF-A0A9J5YJ81-F1
#
_cell.length_a   1.000
_cell.length_b   1.000
_cell.length_c   1.000
_cell.angle_alpha   90.00
_cell.angle_beta   90.00
_cell.angle_gamma   90.00
#
_symmetry.space_group_name_H-M   'P 1'
#
loop_
_entity.id
_entity.type
_entity.pdbx_description
1 polymer ?
#
loop_
_entity_poly.entity_id
_entity_poly.type
_entity_poly.pdbx_seq_one_letter_code
_entity_poly.pdbx_strand_id
1 'polypeptide(L)'
;MHVAEMRMLRWMCGHTRSDKIRNEVIREEVGVASVVDKLREARLRWFGHVKRLTPKWSEVRGVGCRGTRRGRGRPKKYWGGD
;
A
#
# COMPACT_ATOMS: atom_id res chain seq x y z
N MET A 1 -5.82 -2.40 1.60
CA MET A 1 -5.43 -1.90 0.27
C MET A 1 -6.03 -2.77 -0.84
N HIS A 2 -5.64 -4.04 -0.95
CA HIS A 2 -6.12 -4.96 -2.01
C HIS A 2 -7.66 -5.11 -2.10
N VAL A 3 -8.38 -5.21 -0.98
CA VAL A 3 -9.85 -5.33 -0.98
C VAL A 3 -10.55 -4.09 -1.56
N ALA A 4 -10.06 -2.89 -1.22
CA ALA A 4 -10.64 -1.64 -1.72
C ALA A 4 -10.34 -1.46 -3.21
N GLU A 5 -9.10 -1.73 -3.62
CA GLU A 5 -8.68 -1.77 -5.03
C GLU A 5 -9.58 -2.70 -5.85
N MET A 6 -9.72 -3.96 -5.45
CA MET A 6 -10.52 -4.93 -6.21
C MET A 6 -12.01 -4.62 -6.21
N ARG A 7 -12.52 -3.98 -5.16
CA ARG A 7 -13.92 -3.51 -5.16
C ARG A 7 -14.14 -2.43 -6.20
N MET A 8 -13.20 -1.48 -6.33
CA MET A 8 -13.30 -0.41 -7.33
C MET A 8 -13.12 -0.95 -8.75
N LEU A 9 -12.10 -1.79 -8.99
CA LEU A 9 -11.85 -2.37 -10.31
C LEU A 9 -13.03 -3.21 -10.79
N ARG A 10 -13.61 -4.05 -9.92
CA ARG A 10 -14.82 -4.82 -10.24
C ARG A 10 -16.00 -3.92 -10.56
N TRP A 11 -16.21 -2.88 -9.77
CA TRP A 11 -17.31 -1.94 -10.00
C TRP A 11 -17.18 -1.20 -11.34
N MET A 12 -15.97 -0.78 -11.70
CA MET A 12 -15.69 -0.12 -12.99
C MET A 12 -15.96 -1.04 -14.19
N CYS A 13 -15.63 -2.34 -14.07
CA CYS A 13 -15.88 -3.33 -15.12
C CYS A 13 -17.29 -3.94 -15.06
N GLY A 14 -18.14 -3.53 -14.11
CA GLY A 14 -19.47 -4.13 -13.92
C GLY A 14 -19.47 -5.56 -13.36
N HIS A 15 -18.33 -6.04 -12.85
CA HIS A 15 -18.22 -7.38 -12.28
C HIS A 15 -18.72 -7.45 -10.85
N THR A 16 -19.42 -8.54 -10.55
CA THR A 16 -19.90 -8.87 -9.22
C THR A 16 -19.01 -9.92 -8.55
N ARG A 17 -19.34 -10.30 -7.32
CA ARG A 17 -18.68 -11.44 -6.65
C ARG A 17 -19.15 -12.79 -7.22
N SER A 18 -20.34 -12.84 -7.82
CA SER A 18 -20.94 -14.07 -8.36
C SER A 18 -20.23 -14.56 -9.62
N ASP A 19 -19.60 -13.65 -10.37
CA ASP A 19 -18.88 -13.96 -11.61
C ASP A 19 -17.65 -14.83 -11.34
N LYS A 20 -17.15 -14.87 -10.09
CA LYS A 20 -15.99 -15.68 -9.66
C LYS A 20 -14.73 -15.48 -10.51
N ILE A 21 -14.65 -14.37 -11.24
CA ILE A 21 -13.49 -14.01 -12.07
C ILE A 21 -12.28 -13.78 -11.17
N ARG A 22 -11.13 -14.29 -11.61
CA ARG A 22 -9.87 -14.12 -10.89
C ARG A 22 -9.46 -12.65 -10.86
N ASN A 23 -8.87 -12.27 -9.74
CA ASN A 23 -8.40 -10.92 -9.49
C ASN A 23 -7.28 -10.49 -10.46
N GLU A 24 -6.46 -11.44 -10.89
CA GLU A 24 -5.40 -11.18 -11.89
C GLU A 24 -6.00 -10.78 -13.24
N VAL A 25 -7.05 -11.48 -13.69
CA VAL A 25 -7.73 -11.22 -14.96
C VAL A 25 -8.35 -9.82 -14.98
N ILE A 26 -9.03 -9.42 -13.90
CA ILE A 26 -9.63 -8.08 -13.80
C ILE A 26 -8.56 -6.96 -13.89
N ARG A 27 -7.37 -7.19 -13.33
CA ARG A 27 -6.27 -6.23 -13.43
C ARG A 27 -5.68 -6.16 -14.82
N GLU A 28 -5.56 -7.30 -15.49
CA GLU A 28 -5.09 -7.39 -16.87
C GLU A 28 -6.04 -6.69 -17.83
N GLU A 29 -7.34 -6.92 -17.68
CA GLU A 29 -8.39 -6.25 -18.46
C GLU A 29 -8.35 -4.72 -18.34
N VAL A 30 -8.19 -4.22 -17.11
CA VAL A 30 -8.07 -2.77 -16.85
C VAL A 30 -6.66 -2.23 -17.16
N GLY A 31 -5.67 -3.11 -17.35
CA GLY A 31 -4.28 -2.72 -17.59
C GLY A 31 -3.56 -2.10 -16.38
N VAL A 32 -3.96 -2.45 -15.15
CA VAL A 32 -3.37 -1.90 -13.92
C VAL A 32 -2.50 -2.90 -13.17
N ALA A 33 -1.33 -2.44 -12.73
CA ALA A 33 -0.50 -3.18 -11.78
C ALA A 33 -1.13 -3.16 -10.38
N SER A 34 -0.82 -4.17 -9.56
CA SER A 34 -1.37 -4.22 -8.20
C SER A 34 -0.87 -3.04 -7.35
N VAL A 35 -1.72 -2.54 -6.44
CA VAL A 35 -1.32 -1.45 -5.54
C VAL A 35 -0.14 -1.86 -4.65
N VAL A 36 -0.04 -3.14 -4.29
CA VAL A 36 1.08 -3.65 -3.49
C VAL A 36 2.39 -3.53 -4.25
N ASP A 37 2.40 -3.86 -5.53
CA ASP A 37 3.58 -3.73 -6.38
C ASP A 37 3.98 -2.28 -6.56
N LYS A 38 3.00 -1.37 -6.75
CA LYS A 38 3.27 0.07 -6.84
C LYS A 38 3.82 0.65 -5.55
N LEU A 39 3.32 0.21 -4.40
CA LEU A 39 3.88 0.61 -3.10
C LEU A 39 5.31 0.08 -2.92
N ARG A 40 5.59 -1.15 -3.36
CA ARG A 40 6.93 -1.72 -3.34
C ARG A 40 7.88 -0.94 -4.25
N GLU A 41 7.46 -0.64 -5.47
CA GLU A 41 8.20 0.17 -6.45
C GLU A 41 8.52 1.56 -5.88
N ALA A 42 7.53 2.26 -5.31
CA ALA A 42 7.72 3.56 -4.69
C ALA A 42 8.72 3.52 -3.53
N ARG A 43 8.65 2.49 -2.68
CA ARG A 43 9.60 2.30 -1.58
C ARG A 43 11.02 2.08 -2.09
N LEU A 44 11.20 1.31 -3.16
CA LEU A 44 12.52 1.08 -3.77
C LEU A 44 13.08 2.34 -4.43
N ARG A 45 12.24 3.12 -5.12
CA ARG A 45 12.63 4.42 -5.68
C ARG A 45 13.11 5.39 -4.59
N TRP A 46 12.38 5.45 -3.47
CA TRP A 46 12.78 6.24 -2.31
C TRP A 46 14.09 5.73 -1.68
N PHE A 47 14.24 4.41 -1.51
CA PHE A 47 15.48 3.85 -1.00
C PHE A 47 16.69 4.17 -1.90
N GLY A 48 16.51 4.07 -3.22
CA GLY A 48 17.51 4.49 -4.19
C GLY A 48 17.84 5.99 -4.09
N HIS A 49 16.85 6.84 -3.86
CA HIS A 49 17.05 8.27 -3.61
C HIS A 49 17.86 8.52 -2.33
N VAL A 50 17.51 7.87 -1.21
CA VAL A 50 18.27 7.95 0.04
C VAL A 50 19.70 7.44 -0.12
N LYS A 51 19.91 6.37 -0.92
CA LYS A 51 21.25 5.84 -1.20
C LYS A 51 22.13 6.84 -1.95
N ARG A 52 21.54 7.72 -2.78
CA ARG A 52 22.25 8.77 -3.52
C ARG A 52 22.47 10.04 -2.70
N LEU A 53 21.71 10.26 -1.62
CA LEU A 53 21.99 11.35 -0.67
C LEU A 53 23.21 11.01 0.20
N THR A 54 23.99 12.05 0.50
CA THR A 54 25.24 12.05 1.30
C THR A 54 25.13 11.34 2.66
N PRO A 55 26.26 11.03 3.34
CA PRO A 55 26.29 10.15 4.53
C PRO A 55 25.32 10.52 5.65
N LYS A 56 24.95 11.80 5.80
CA LYS A 56 23.99 12.29 6.80
C LYS A 56 22.62 11.58 6.75
N TRP A 57 22.18 11.12 5.58
CA TRP A 57 20.90 10.43 5.41
C TRP A 57 21.00 8.91 5.52
N SER A 58 22.22 8.38 5.66
CA SER A 58 22.45 6.94 5.82
C SER A 58 21.87 6.39 7.13
N GLU A 59 21.75 7.24 8.16
CA GLU A 59 21.17 6.92 9.47
C GLU A 59 19.67 6.57 9.38
N VAL A 60 18.96 7.15 8.41
CA VAL A 60 17.52 6.86 8.17
C VAL A 60 17.29 5.44 7.67
N ARG A 61 18.31 4.76 7.11
CA ARG A 61 18.18 3.34 6.66
C ARG A 61 17.88 2.38 7.81
N GLY A 62 18.29 2.71 9.03
CA GLY A 62 18.11 1.88 10.22
C GLY A 62 16.78 2.08 10.94
N VAL A 63 15.98 3.08 10.54
CA VAL A 63 14.68 3.35 11.17
C VAL A 63 13.69 2.29 10.72
N GLY A 64 13.68 1.17 11.45
CA GLY A 64 12.62 0.18 11.36
C GLY A 64 11.30 0.88 11.67
N CYS A 65 10.42 1.00 10.68
CA CYS A 65 9.03 1.36 10.93
C CYS A 65 8.42 0.23 11.76
N ARG A 66 8.55 0.32 13.09
CA ARG A 66 7.80 -0.50 14.02
C ARG A 66 6.34 -0.26 13.69
N GLY A 67 5.73 -1.18 12.97
CA GLY A 67 4.29 -1.20 12.80
C GLY A 67 3.73 -1.34 14.19
N THR A 68 3.29 -0.23 14.79
CA THR A 68 2.50 -0.33 16.00
C THR A 68 1.33 -1.22 15.63
N ARG A 69 1.21 -2.38 16.29
CA ARG A 69 0.00 -3.18 16.19
C ARG A 69 -1.12 -2.26 16.65
N ARG A 70 -1.80 -1.65 15.68
CA ARG A 70 -2.95 -0.79 15.95
C ARG A 70 -3.96 -1.69 16.66
N GLY A 71 -4.35 -1.31 17.87
CA GLY A 71 -5.40 -2.03 18.59
C GLY A 71 -6.64 -2.16 17.72
N ARG A 72 -7.38 -3.26 17.86
CA ARG A 72 -8.69 -3.40 17.22
C ARG A 72 -9.60 -2.33 17.80
N GLY A 73 -10.26 -1.54 16.93
CA GLY A 73 -11.20 -0.50 17.34
C GLY A 73 -10.93 0.85 16.69
N ARG A 74 -11.76 1.84 17.06
CA ARG A 74 -11.68 3.20 16.53
C ARG A 74 -10.47 3.93 17.13
N PRO A 75 -9.66 4.63 16.33
CA PRO A 75 -8.57 5.46 16.84
C PRO A 75 -9.08 6.52 17.83
N LYS A 76 -8.28 6.84 18.86
CA LYS A 76 -8.56 7.96 19.77
C LYS A 76 -8.65 9.27 18.98
N LYS A 77 -9.61 10.13 19.35
CA LYS A 77 -9.85 11.44 18.70
C LYS A 77 -8.83 12.51 19.10
N TYR A 78 -8.12 12.30 20.20
CA TYR A 78 -7.12 13.20 20.74
C TYR A 78 -5.85 12.41 21.04
N TRP A 79 -4.70 13.05 20.83
CA TRP A 79 -3.45 12.61 21.41
C TRP A 79 -3.53 12.98 22.89
N GLY A 80 -3.56 11.99 23.78
CA GLY A 80 -3.52 12.27 25.21
C GLY A 80 -2.19 12.92 25.53
N GLY A 81 -2.24 14.11 26.12
CA GLY A 81 -1.11 14.69 26.84
C GLY A 81 -1.01 14.02 28.20
N ASP A 82 0.24 13.82 28.64
CA ASP A 82 0.57 13.65 30.05
C ASP A 82 0.30 14.96 30.82
#